data_AF-A0A8S9K4G0-F1
#
_entry.id   AF-A0A8S9K4G0-F1
#
_cell.length_a   1.000
_cell.length_b   1.000
_cell.length_c   1.000
_cell.angle_alpha   90.00
_cell.angle_beta   90.00
_cell.angle_gamma   90.00
#
_symmetry.space_group_name_H-M   'P 1'
#
loop_
_entity.id
_entity.type
_entity.pdbx_description
1 polymer ?
#
loop_
_entity_poly.entity_id
_entity_poly.type
_entity_poly.pdbx_seq_one_letter_code
_entity_poly.pdbx_strand_id
1 'polypeptide(L)'
;MPIRKDDEVQIVRGTYKGREGKVVQVYRRKWVIHIERITREKVNGTTVNVGVQPSKVVITKLRLDKDRKSLLERKAKGRAAADKDKGTKFTAEDVMQNVD
;
A
#
# COMPACT_ATOMS: atom_id res chain seq x y z
N MET A 1 -1.41 1.46 5.91
CA MET A 1 -2.15 0.18 5.92
C MET A 1 -1.13 -0.96 5.83
N PRO A 2 -1.24 -2.08 6.58
CA PRO A 2 -0.34 -3.22 6.41
C PRO A 2 -0.53 -3.90 5.05
N ILE A 3 0.57 -4.13 4.33
CA ILE A 3 0.56 -4.78 3.02
C ILE A 3 0.21 -6.28 3.14
N ARG A 4 -0.59 -6.79 2.22
CA ARG A 4 -0.97 -8.20 2.13
C ARG A 4 -0.65 -8.77 0.75
N LYS A 5 -0.63 -10.09 0.67
CA LYS A 5 -0.68 -10.80 -0.61
C LYS A 5 -1.94 -10.37 -1.35
N ASP A 6 -1.81 -10.24 -2.66
CA ASP A 6 -2.85 -9.85 -3.60
C ASP A 6 -3.31 -8.38 -3.54
N ASP A 7 -2.68 -7.52 -2.75
CA ASP A 7 -2.82 -6.07 -2.92
C ASP A 7 -2.14 -5.66 -4.24
N GLU A 8 -2.73 -4.72 -4.97
CA GLU A 8 -2.07 -4.07 -6.11
C GLU A 8 -1.26 -2.87 -5.61
N VAL A 9 -0.08 -2.72 -6.18
CA VAL A 9 0.87 -1.72 -5.72
C VAL A 9 1.63 -1.05 -6.86
N GLN A 10 2.00 0.21 -6.64
CA GLN A 10 2.84 1.02 -7.51
C GLN A 10 4.14 1.37 -6.81
N ILE A 11 5.27 1.16 -7.49
CA ILE A 11 6.59 1.50 -6.94
C ILE A 11 6.87 2.99 -7.19
N VAL A 12 7.13 3.75 -6.12
CA VAL A 12 7.34 5.21 -6.19
C VAL A 12 8.81 5.62 -6.09
N ARG A 13 9.69 4.73 -5.59
CA ARG A 13 11.11 5.03 -5.36
C ARG A 13 12.02 3.89 -5.87
N GLY A 14 13.21 4.26 -6.34
CA GLY A 14 14.26 3.33 -6.77
C GLY A 14 14.19 2.96 -8.26
N THR A 15 14.98 1.96 -8.67
CA THR A 15 15.17 1.56 -10.07
C THR A 15 13.89 1.12 -10.79
N TYR A 16 12.94 0.56 -10.04
CA TYR A 16 11.67 0.06 -10.60
C TYR A 16 10.51 1.07 -10.46
N LYS A 17 10.81 2.36 -10.25
CA LYS A 17 9.80 3.42 -10.12
C LYS A 17 8.86 3.45 -11.34
N GLY A 18 7.58 3.69 -11.10
CA GLY A 18 6.53 3.76 -12.13
C GLY A 18 5.99 2.40 -12.55
N ARG A 19 6.57 1.30 -12.10
CA ARG A 19 6.02 -0.04 -12.34
C ARG A 19 4.92 -0.36 -11.33
N GLU A 20 3.91 -1.05 -11.83
CA GLU A 20 2.78 -1.55 -11.07
C GLU A 20 2.72 -3.06 -11.12
N GLY A 21 2.18 -3.66 -10.07
CA GLY A 21 1.96 -5.09 -10.02
C GLY A 21 1.28 -5.53 -8.74
N LYS A 22 0.85 -6.78 -8.76
CA LYS A 22 0.23 -7.43 -7.61
C LYS A 22 1.30 -7.97 -6.66
N VAL A 23 1.07 -7.90 -5.35
CA VAL A 23 1.97 -8.50 -4.36
C VAL A 23 1.82 -10.01 -4.36
N VAL A 24 2.86 -10.72 -4.80
CA VAL A 24 2.89 -12.19 -4.88
C VAL A 24 3.10 -12.81 -3.50
N GLN A 25 4.03 -12.24 -2.73
CA GLN A 25 4.37 -12.72 -1.39
C GLN A 25 4.98 -11.62 -0.53
N VAL A 26 4.72 -11.71 0.77
CA VAL A 26 5.27 -10.81 1.79
C VAL A 26 6.30 -11.59 2.61
N TYR A 27 7.57 -11.32 2.37
CA TYR A 27 8.68 -12.08 2.96
C TYR A 27 9.24 -11.38 4.21
N ARG A 28 8.52 -11.57 5.33
CA ARG A 28 8.80 -10.86 6.59
C ARG A 28 10.17 -11.18 7.19
N ARG A 29 10.72 -12.37 6.94
CA ARG A 29 12.05 -12.76 7.44
C ARG A 29 13.18 -11.84 6.93
N LYS A 30 13.05 -11.29 5.71
CA LYS A 30 13.98 -10.30 5.16
C LYS A 30 13.36 -8.90 5.02
N TRP A 31 12.16 -8.69 5.57
CA TRP A 31 11.44 -7.41 5.48
C TRP A 31 11.24 -6.88 4.06
N VAL A 32 11.07 -7.77 3.08
CA VAL A 32 10.84 -7.42 1.67
C VAL A 32 9.51 -7.98 1.16
N ILE A 33 9.01 -7.36 0.10
CA ILE A 33 7.85 -7.80 -0.66
C ILE A 33 8.30 -8.18 -2.06
N HIS A 34 7.64 -9.19 -2.64
CA HIS A 34 7.83 -9.55 -4.04
C HIS A 34 6.59 -9.16 -4.82
N ILE A 35 6.81 -8.41 -5.89
CA ILE A 35 5.78 -7.85 -6.75
C ILE A 35 5.82 -8.60 -8.09
N GLU A 36 4.66 -8.85 -8.66
CA GLU A 36 4.51 -9.46 -9.97
C GLU A 36 5.22 -8.62 -11.04
N ARG A 37 5.84 -9.27 -12.04
CA ARG A 37 6.63 -8.63 -13.12
C ARG A 37 7.88 -7.87 -12.68
N ILE A 38 8.19 -7.85 -11.38
CA ILE A 38 9.43 -7.31 -10.83
C ILE A 38 10.41 -8.47 -10.61
N THR A 39 11.00 -8.91 -11.71
CA THR A 39 11.96 -10.03 -11.75
C THR A 39 13.32 -9.57 -12.29
N ARG A 40 14.32 -10.41 -12.05
CA ARG A 40 15.66 -10.31 -12.61
C ARG A 40 16.05 -11.68 -13.15
N GLU A 41 16.68 -11.70 -14.30
CA GLU A 41 17.24 -12.91 -14.89
C GLU A 41 18.61 -13.24 -14.27
N LYS A 42 18.84 -14.51 -13.98
CA LYS A 42 20.14 -15.05 -13.57
C LYS A 42 20.96 -15.43 -14.81
N VAL A 43 22.26 -15.62 -14.63
CA VAL A 43 23.18 -16.09 -15.72
C VAL A 43 22.72 -17.42 -16.34
N ASN A 44 22.01 -18.25 -15.58
CA ASN A 44 21.47 -19.52 -16.05
C ASN A 44 20.09 -19.41 -16.74
N GLY A 45 19.63 -18.20 -17.07
CA GLY A 45 18.34 -17.95 -17.76
C GLY A 45 17.09 -18.04 -16.88
N THR A 46 17.22 -18.45 -15.61
CA THR A 46 16.06 -18.50 -14.70
C THR A 46 15.72 -17.11 -14.17
N THR A 47 14.42 -16.79 -14.05
CA THR A 47 13.97 -15.51 -13.49
C THR A 47 13.68 -15.64 -11.99
N VAL A 48 14.09 -14.62 -11.22
CA VAL A 48 13.82 -14.53 -9.79
C VAL A 48 13.19 -13.19 -9.44
N ASN A 49 12.26 -13.19 -8.48
CA ASN A 49 11.64 -11.96 -8.02
C ASN A 49 12.65 -11.09 -7.26
N VAL A 50 12.66 -9.81 -7.56
CA VAL A 50 13.46 -8.84 -6.80
C VAL A 50 12.69 -8.45 -5.54
N GLY A 51 13.39 -8.39 -4.42
CA GLY A 51 12.82 -7.90 -3.16
C GLY A 51 12.72 -6.39 -3.16
N VAL A 52 11.52 -5.87 -2.91
CA VAL A 52 11.26 -4.43 -2.77
C VAL A 52 10.89 -4.14 -1.32
N GLN A 53 11.33 -3.00 -0.79
CA GLN A 53 10.92 -2.59 0.55
C GLN A 53 9.51 -1.96 0.50
N PRO A 54 8.58 -2.33 1.41
CA PRO A 54 7.20 -1.84 1.35
C PRO A 54 7.07 -0.32 1.51
N SER A 55 8.06 0.36 2.10
CA SER A 55 8.08 1.84 2.21
C SER A 55 8.35 2.56 0.89
N LYS A 56 8.84 1.86 -0.14
CA LYS A 56 9.11 2.42 -1.48
C LYS A 56 7.91 2.32 -2.42
N VAL A 57 6.77 1.93 -1.88
CA VAL A 57 5.61 1.44 -2.63
C VAL A 57 4.33 2.09 -2.07
N VAL A 58 3.38 2.38 -2.97
CA VAL A 58 2.04 2.86 -2.64
C VAL A 58 1.04 1.77 -3.04
N ILE A 59 0.03 1.54 -2.19
CA ILE A 59 -1.03 0.58 -2.47
C ILE A 59 -2.08 1.26 -3.34
N THR A 60 -2.36 0.70 -4.52
CA THR A 60 -3.34 1.23 -5.48
C THR A 60 -4.70 0.59 -5.27
N LYS A 61 -4.76 -0.74 -5.15
CA LYS A 61 -5.99 -1.48 -4.82
C LYS A 61 -5.77 -2.43 -3.65
N LEU A 62 -6.72 -2.40 -2.72
CA LEU A 62 -6.70 -3.25 -1.53
C LEU A 62 -7.47 -4.54 -1.78
N ARG A 63 -6.89 -5.68 -1.40
CA ARG A 63 -7.67 -6.91 -1.24
C ARG A 63 -8.50 -6.81 0.03
N LEU A 64 -9.82 -6.67 -0.11
CA LEU A 64 -10.74 -6.53 1.03
C LEU A 64 -11.16 -7.91 1.57
N ASP A 65 -11.00 -8.09 2.87
CA ASP A 65 -11.59 -9.17 3.65
C ASP A 65 -12.32 -8.60 4.88
N LYS A 66 -13.07 -9.44 5.60
CA LYS A 66 -13.86 -9.02 6.78
C LYS A 66 -13.00 -8.25 7.79
N ASP A 67 -11.80 -8.75 8.08
CA ASP A 67 -10.90 -8.16 9.07
C ASP A 67 -10.22 -6.88 8.58
N ARG A 68 -9.99 -6.74 7.26
CA ARG A 68 -9.43 -5.52 6.69
C ARG A 68 -10.47 -4.41 6.65
N LYS A 69 -11.74 -4.76 6.40
CA LYS A 69 -12.88 -3.82 6.50
C LYS A 69 -13.03 -3.32 7.94
N SER A 70 -13.05 -4.21 8.93
CA SER A 70 -13.12 -3.80 10.34
C SER A 70 -11.89 -2.98 10.78
N LEU A 71 -10.69 -3.30 10.27
CA LEU A 71 -9.48 -2.50 10.51
C LEU A 71 -9.58 -1.09 9.91
N LEU A 72 -10.13 -0.96 8.70
CA LEU A 72 -10.37 0.32 8.04
C LEU A 72 -11.35 1.17 8.85
N GLU A 73 -12.50 0.60 9.22
CA GLU A 73 -13.52 1.29 10.03
C GLU A 73 -12.96 1.74 11.38
N ARG A 74 -12.22 0.87 12.08
CA ARG A 74 -11.58 1.21 13.35
C ARG A 74 -10.58 2.35 13.21
N LYS A 75 -9.74 2.31 12.17
CA LYS A 75 -8.76 3.38 11.91
C LYS A 75 -9.43 4.69 11.51
N ALA A 76 -10.51 4.64 10.74
CA ALA A 76 -11.28 5.81 10.34
C ALA A 76 -11.92 6.49 11.57
N LYS A 77 -12.61 5.71 12.43
CA LYS A 77 -13.21 6.21 13.68
C LYS A 77 -12.15 6.84 14.62
N GLY A 78 -11.02 6.17 14.80
CA GLY A 78 -9.93 6.69 15.64
C GLY A 78 -9.33 8.00 15.11
N ARG A 79 -9.25 8.16 13.79
CA ARG A 79 -8.76 9.40 13.17
C ARG A 79 -9.76 10.54 13.33
N ALA A 80 -11.04 10.28 13.09
CA ALA A 80 -12.12 11.26 13.26
C ALA A 80 -12.22 11.79 14.70
N ALA A 81 -12.00 10.94 15.71
CA ALA A 81 -11.96 11.38 17.10
C ALA A 81 -10.73 12.28 17.38
N ALA A 82 -9.55 11.89 16.89
CA ALA A 82 -8.33 12.67 17.07
C ALA A 82 -8.35 14.02 16.35
N ASP A 83 -8.99 14.09 15.18
CA ASP A 83 -9.12 15.33 14.40
C ASP A 83 -10.12 16.30 15.06
N LYS A 84 -11.16 15.78 15.73
CA LYS A 84 -12.07 16.59 16.57
C LYS A 84 -11.35 17.19 17.78
N ASP A 85 -10.52 16.41 18.47
CA ASP A 85 -9.77 16.89 19.64
C ASP A 85 -8.67 17.92 19.29
N LYS A 86 -8.14 17.87 18.06
CA LYS A 86 -7.07 18.77 17.60
C LYS A 86 -7.56 20.09 17.01
N GLY A 87 -8.88 20.31 16.93
CA GLY A 87 -9.45 21.56 16.39
C GLY A 87 -8.96 21.89 14.98
N THR A 88 -8.70 20.88 14.14
CA THR A 88 -8.27 21.10 12.76
C THR A 88 -9.42 21.72 11.97
N LYS A 89 -9.20 22.94 11.45
CA LYS A 89 -10.15 23.84 10.78
C LYS A 89 -10.76 23.34 9.45
N PHE A 90 -10.66 22.05 9.15
CA PHE A 90 -11.23 21.49 7.92
C PHE A 90 -12.04 20.27 8.33
N THR A 91 -13.35 20.47 8.47
CA THR A 91 -14.28 19.35 8.60
C THR A 91 -14.49 18.72 7.23
N ALA A 92 -14.99 17.49 7.19
CA ALA A 92 -15.25 16.78 5.93
C ALA A 92 -16.28 17.52 5.04
N GLU A 93 -17.11 18.37 5.63
CA GLU A 93 -18.10 19.22 4.95
C GLU A 93 -17.42 20.36 4.18
N ASP A 94 -16.36 20.98 4.72
CA ASP A 94 -15.62 22.08 4.07
C ASP A 94 -14.84 21.60 2.83
N VAL A 95 -14.36 20.35 2.83
CA VAL A 95 -13.61 19.78 1.69
C VAL A 95 -14.55 19.43 0.53
N MET A 96 -15.80 19.07 0.81
CA MET A 96 -16.81 18.79 -0.21
C MET A 96 -17.35 20.06 -0.88
N GLN A 97 -17.34 21.20 -0.20
CA GLN A 97 -17.77 22.50 -0.75
C GLN A 97 -16.76 23.16 -1.71
N ASN A 98 -15.50 22.69 -1.75
CA ASN A 98 -14.46 23.28 -2.61
C ASN A 98 -14.26 22.54 -3.94
N VAL A 99 -15.20 21.67 -4.31
CA VAL A 99 -15.24 20.99 -5.61
C VAL A 99 -16.53 21.42 -6.34
N ASP A 100 -16.54 22.68 -6.76
CA ASP A 100 -17.36 23.17 -7.88
C ASP A 100 -16.47 23.26 -9.13
#